data_AF-A0A2N8PZC8-F1
#
_entry.id   AF-A0A2N8PZC8-F1
#
_cell.length_a   1.000
_cell.length_b   1.000
_cell.length_c   1.000
_cell.angle_alpha   90.00
_cell.angle_beta   90.00
_cell.angle_gamma   90.00
#
_symmetry.space_group_name_H-M   'P 1'
#
loop_
_entity.id
_entity.type
_entity.pdbx_description
1 polymer ?
#
loop_
_entity_poly.entity_id
_entity_poly.type
_entity_poly.pdbx_seq_one_letter_code
_entity_poly.pdbx_strand_id
1 'polypeptide(L)'
;MEKLKREINELAESNARLGMLIDYLVDEKNLMASKSNHIFMLDMQDYVAALKKLTPSDSKKSVALPEIKQINHLLTRQYELMKMIQRDYARLEAQGTIPEELTFDKDKKKHFRRLQVINQLLLQDNIFFQSMLDAKKISGNIRIGEKKNWLQRLFGK
;
A
#
# COMPACT_ATOMS: atom_id res chain seq x y z
N MET A 1 -18.93 16.61 1.64
CA MET A 1 -17.88 16.74 2.67
C MET A 1 -17.53 15.41 3.32
N GLU A 2 -18.49 14.67 3.86
CA GLU A 2 -18.26 13.32 4.41
C GLU A 2 -17.60 12.37 3.41
N LYS A 3 -17.96 12.47 2.13
CA LYS A 3 -17.36 11.69 1.04
C LYS A 3 -15.84 11.83 0.96
N LEU A 4 -15.31 13.05 0.99
CA LEU A 4 -13.86 13.29 0.87
C LEU A 4 -13.11 12.77 2.10
N LYS A 5 -13.65 13.02 3.31
CA LYS A 5 -13.09 12.47 4.55
C LYS A 5 -13.07 10.93 4.51
N ARG A 6 -14.16 10.32 4.01
CA ARG A 6 -14.25 8.86 3.83
C ARG A 6 -13.21 8.34 2.85
N GLU A 7 -13.05 8.96 1.68
CA GLU A 7 -12.07 8.55 0.67
C GLU A 7 -10.62 8.65 1.19
N ILE A 8 -10.29 9.72 1.93
CA ILE A 8 -8.98 9.87 2.60
C ILE A 8 -8.77 8.75 3.62
N ASN A 9 -9.79 8.41 4.40
CA ASN A 9 -9.68 7.36 5.41
C ASN A 9 -9.55 5.97 4.76
N GLU A 10 -10.28 5.70 3.68
CA GLU A 10 -10.14 4.49 2.88
C GLU A 10 -8.73 4.37 2.25
N LEU A 11 -8.14 5.50 1.82
CA LEU A 11 -6.77 5.54 1.31
C LEU A 11 -5.78 5.21 2.42
N ALA A 12 -5.98 5.77 3.61
CA ALA A 12 -5.17 5.50 4.80
C ALA A 12 -5.22 4.01 5.19
N GLU A 13 -6.41 3.42 5.22
CA GLU A 13 -6.59 1.98 5.51
C GLU A 13 -5.95 1.09 4.44
N SER A 14 -6.14 1.43 3.16
CA SER A 14 -5.52 0.69 2.05
C SER A 14 -3.99 0.73 2.13
N ASN A 15 -3.43 1.88 2.50
CA ASN A 15 -1.99 2.06 2.68
C ASN A 15 -1.44 1.25 3.87
N ALA A 16 -2.17 1.21 4.99
CA ALA A 16 -1.79 0.39 6.13
C ALA A 16 -1.78 -1.11 5.79
N ARG A 17 -2.76 -1.59 5.03
CA ARG A 17 -2.81 -2.99 4.53
C ARG A 17 -1.62 -3.30 3.64
N LEU A 18 -1.27 -2.38 2.75
CA LEU A 18 -0.11 -2.54 1.88
C LEU A 18 1.20 -2.56 2.68
N GLY A 19 1.34 -1.71 3.70
CA GLY A 19 2.49 -1.72 4.60
C GLY A 19 2.70 -3.07 5.28
N MET A 20 1.64 -3.66 5.85
CA MET A 20 1.73 -5.00 6.48
C MET A 20 2.14 -6.10 5.50
N LEU A 21 1.70 -6.02 4.25
CA LEU A 21 2.11 -6.94 3.18
C LEU A 21 3.61 -6.81 2.90
N ILE A 22 4.11 -5.58 2.78
CA ILE A 22 5.51 -5.31 2.48
C ILE A 22 6.40 -5.75 3.64
N ASP A 23 6.02 -5.42 4.88
CA ASP A 23 6.79 -5.83 6.07
C ASP A 23 6.93 -7.35 6.13
N TYR A 24 5.86 -8.10 5.81
CA TYR A 24 5.93 -9.56 5.72
C TYR A 24 6.87 -10.03 4.60
N LEU A 25 6.82 -9.41 3.42
CA LEU A 25 7.62 -9.81 2.26
C LEU A 25 9.11 -9.52 2.40
N VAL A 26 9.47 -8.44 3.09
CA VAL A 26 10.86 -8.09 3.37
C VAL A 26 11.55 -9.12 4.26
N ASP A 27 10.80 -9.81 5.12
CA ASP A 27 11.31 -10.89 5.95
C ASP A 27 11.56 -12.21 5.17
N GLU A 28 11.01 -12.33 3.95
CA GLU A 28 11.14 -13.54 3.12
C GLU A 28 12.48 -13.59 2.37
N LYS A 29 13.49 -14.25 2.99
CA LYS A 29 14.86 -14.35 2.46
C LYS A 29 14.96 -14.75 0.99
N ASN A 30 14.13 -15.71 0.56
CA ASN A 30 14.14 -16.20 -0.83
C ASN A 30 13.64 -15.15 -1.83
N LEU A 31 12.73 -14.27 -1.40
CA LEU A 31 12.27 -13.15 -2.19
C LEU A 31 13.37 -12.09 -2.32
N MET A 32 14.00 -11.77 -1.20
CA MET A 32 14.99 -10.70 -1.07
C MET A 32 16.35 -11.05 -1.68
N ALA A 33 16.58 -12.31 -2.05
CA ALA A 33 17.79 -12.73 -2.76
C ALA A 33 17.94 -12.10 -4.15
N SER A 34 16.85 -11.64 -4.77
CA SER A 34 16.89 -10.92 -6.04
C SER A 34 17.09 -9.42 -5.81
N LYS A 35 18.12 -8.82 -6.43
CA LYS A 35 18.36 -7.37 -6.39
C LYS A 35 17.13 -6.57 -6.85
N SER A 36 16.44 -7.03 -7.90
CA SER A 36 15.22 -6.40 -8.40
C SER A 36 14.08 -6.41 -7.38
N ASN A 37 13.87 -7.53 -6.68
CA ASN A 37 12.85 -7.63 -5.64
C ASN A 37 13.19 -6.74 -4.45
N HIS A 38 14.47 -6.69 -4.07
CA HIS A 38 14.92 -5.84 -2.98
C HIS A 38 14.65 -4.36 -3.27
N ILE A 39 14.99 -3.88 -4.48
CA ILE A 39 14.71 -2.51 -4.91
C ILE A 39 13.20 -2.25 -4.90
N PHE A 40 12.41 -3.13 -5.50
CA PHE A 40 10.96 -2.98 -5.54
C PHE A 40 10.33 -2.92 -4.13
N MET A 41 10.82 -3.72 -3.17
CA MET A 41 10.36 -3.65 -1.78
C MET A 41 10.73 -2.33 -1.11
N LEU A 42 11.93 -1.80 -1.34
CA LEU A 42 12.35 -0.49 -0.82
C LEU A 42 11.47 0.63 -1.38
N ASP A 43 11.23 0.63 -2.70
CA ASP A 43 10.36 1.62 -3.34
C ASP A 43 8.93 1.57 -2.77
N MET A 44 8.42 0.37 -2.50
CA MET A 44 7.13 0.14 -1.85
C MET A 44 7.11 0.66 -0.40
N GLN A 45 8.18 0.43 0.38
CA GLN A 45 8.30 0.96 1.75
C GLN A 45 8.32 2.49 1.78
N ASP A 46 9.12 3.11 0.91
CA ASP A 46 9.23 4.56 0.79
C ASP A 46 7.89 5.19 0.40
N TYR A 47 7.20 4.57 -0.57
CA TYR A 47 5.87 4.99 -0.98
C TYR A 47 4.86 4.89 0.16
N VAL A 48 4.79 3.76 0.87
CA VAL A 48 3.86 3.58 2.00
C VAL A 48 4.14 4.59 3.12
N ALA A 49 5.41 4.81 3.45
CA ALA A 49 5.81 5.77 4.47
C ALA A 49 5.44 7.21 4.08
N ALA A 50 5.65 7.58 2.81
CA ALA A 50 5.30 8.89 2.29
C ALA A 50 3.78 9.11 2.24
N LEU A 51 3.00 8.10 1.80
CA LEU A 51 1.55 8.18 1.77
C LEU A 51 0.93 8.26 3.17
N LYS A 52 1.50 7.54 4.15
CA LYS A 52 1.07 7.58 5.56
C LYS A 52 1.17 8.98 6.17
N LYS A 53 2.15 9.80 5.75
CA LYS A 53 2.28 11.20 6.21
C LYS A 53 1.14 12.08 5.72
N LEU A 54 0.54 11.76 4.56
CA LEU A 54 -0.58 12.52 3.98
C LEU A 54 -1.95 12.01 4.44
N THR A 55 -2.04 10.71 4.73
CA THR A 55 -3.26 10.06 5.20
C THR A 55 -2.94 9.23 6.44
N PRO A 56 -2.77 9.86 7.62
CA PRO A 56 -2.55 9.13 8.84
C PRO A 56 -3.77 8.26 9.15
N SER A 57 -3.53 6.99 9.49
CA SER A 57 -4.56 6.07 9.96
C SER A 57 -4.24 5.70 11.41
N ASP A 58 -5.24 5.81 12.28
CA ASP A 58 -5.20 5.26 13.64
C ASP A 58 -5.56 3.77 13.69
N SER A 59 -5.84 3.16 12.53
CA SER A 59 -6.37 1.80 12.50
C SER A 59 -5.29 0.76 12.85
N LYS A 60 -5.34 0.29 14.10
CA LYS A 60 -4.68 -0.94 14.56
C LYS A 60 -5.46 -2.16 14.05
N LYS A 61 -5.61 -2.33 12.74
CA LYS A 61 -6.32 -3.49 12.19
C LYS A 61 -5.34 -4.65 12.00
N SER A 62 -5.51 -5.69 12.82
CA SER A 62 -4.99 -7.03 12.60
C SER A 62 -5.63 -7.58 11.32
N VAL A 63 -4.90 -7.53 10.21
CA VAL A 63 -5.35 -8.10 8.94
C VAL A 63 -4.90 -9.55 8.89
N ALA A 64 -5.86 -10.45 8.63
CA ALA A 64 -5.58 -11.85 8.34
C ALA A 64 -4.51 -11.94 7.25
N LEU A 65 -3.60 -12.91 7.40
CA LEU A 65 -2.43 -13.13 6.56
C LEU A 65 -2.66 -12.74 5.09
N PRO A 66 -2.09 -11.61 4.64
CA PRO A 66 -2.52 -10.99 3.41
C PRO A 66 -1.92 -11.71 2.20
N GLU A 67 -2.78 -12.07 1.24
CA GLU A 67 -2.34 -12.71 0.00
C GLU A 67 -1.49 -11.74 -0.83
N ILE A 68 -0.31 -12.19 -1.28
CA ILE A 68 0.62 -11.38 -2.10
C ILE A 68 -0.06 -10.85 -3.38
N LYS A 69 -1.07 -11.59 -3.89
CA LYS A 69 -1.91 -11.19 -5.01
C LYS A 69 -2.71 -9.91 -4.76
N GLN A 70 -2.90 -9.51 -3.49
CA GLN A 70 -3.60 -8.29 -3.12
C GLN A 70 -2.80 -7.02 -3.41
N ILE A 71 -1.47 -7.09 -3.61
CA ILE A 71 -0.65 -5.90 -3.89
C ILE A 71 -1.21 -5.12 -5.09
N ASN A 72 -1.53 -5.83 -6.19
CA ASN A 72 -2.08 -5.20 -7.38
C ASN A 72 -3.42 -4.49 -7.09
N HIS A 73 -4.30 -5.17 -6.35
CA HIS A 73 -5.60 -4.64 -5.98
C HIS A 73 -5.47 -3.40 -5.09
N LEU A 74 -4.59 -3.44 -4.08
CA LEU A 74 -4.36 -2.34 -3.16
C LEU A 74 -3.75 -1.14 -3.87
N LEU A 75 -2.71 -1.32 -4.69
CA LEU A 75 -2.12 -0.24 -5.47
C LEU A 75 -3.14 0.39 -6.43
N THR A 76 -3.92 -0.42 -7.15
CA THR A 76 -4.99 0.07 -8.05
C THR A 76 -6.03 0.87 -7.28
N ARG A 77 -6.48 0.36 -6.12
CA ARG A 77 -7.45 1.06 -5.27
C ARG A 77 -6.90 2.39 -4.77
N GLN A 78 -5.64 2.43 -4.34
CA GLN A 78 -4.99 3.66 -3.89
C GLN A 78 -4.89 4.68 -5.03
N TYR A 79 -4.53 4.25 -6.24
CA TYR A 79 -4.49 5.11 -7.43
C TYR A 79 -5.84 5.79 -7.69
N GLU A 80 -6.92 5.01 -7.69
CA GLU A 80 -8.26 5.54 -7.95
C GLU A 80 -8.76 6.43 -6.81
N LEU A 81 -8.50 6.08 -5.56
CA LEU A 81 -8.78 6.94 -4.40
C LEU A 81 -8.03 8.27 -4.52
N MET A 82 -6.75 8.27 -4.88
CA MET A 82 -5.97 9.48 -5.09
C MET A 82 -6.56 10.37 -6.19
N LYS A 83 -7.00 9.79 -7.30
CA LYS A 83 -7.70 10.53 -8.38
C LYS A 83 -8.99 11.18 -7.88
N MET A 84 -9.81 10.43 -7.15
CA MET A 84 -11.08 10.96 -6.62
C MET A 84 -10.84 12.08 -5.62
N ILE A 85 -9.90 11.90 -4.69
CA ILE A 85 -9.52 12.91 -3.70
C ILE A 85 -9.03 14.19 -4.38
N GLN A 86 -8.13 14.11 -5.36
CA GLN A 86 -7.66 15.29 -6.09
C GLN A 86 -8.79 16.03 -6.81
N ARG A 87 -9.66 15.29 -7.50
CA ARG A 87 -10.79 15.87 -8.23
C ARG A 87 -11.76 16.56 -7.29
N ASP A 88 -12.15 15.89 -6.22
CA ASP A 88 -13.14 16.41 -5.27
C ASP A 88 -12.55 17.59 -4.48
N TYR A 89 -11.26 17.55 -4.15
CA TYR A 89 -10.54 18.69 -3.58
C TYR A 89 -10.56 19.91 -4.52
N ALA A 90 -10.19 19.74 -5.79
CA ALA A 90 -10.16 20.83 -6.77
C ALA A 90 -11.56 21.47 -6.97
N ARG A 91 -12.63 20.66 -6.91
CA ARG A 91 -14.01 21.15 -6.97
C ARG A 91 -14.37 22.01 -5.77
N LEU A 92 -14.04 21.56 -4.57
CA LEU A 92 -14.29 22.32 -3.33
C LEU A 92 -13.46 23.60 -3.30
N GLU A 93 -12.24 23.57 -3.84
CA GLU A 93 -11.38 24.75 -3.96
C GLU A 93 -12.02 25.82 -4.84
N ALA A 94 -12.50 25.42 -6.02
CA ALA A 94 -13.17 26.32 -6.94
C ALA A 94 -14.47 26.91 -6.37
N GLN A 95 -15.12 26.19 -5.44
CA GLN A 95 -16.33 26.63 -4.75
C GLN A 95 -16.05 27.47 -3.50
N GLY A 96 -14.80 27.57 -3.05
CA GLY A 96 -14.44 28.27 -1.80
C GLY A 96 -14.94 27.58 -0.53
N THR A 97 -15.24 26.28 -0.58
CA THR A 97 -15.88 25.51 0.51
C THR A 97 -14.95 24.46 1.14
N ILE A 98 -13.63 24.59 0.95
CA ILE A 98 -12.66 23.68 1.59
C ILE A 98 -12.62 23.94 3.10
N PRO A 99 -12.79 22.91 3.94
CA PRO A 99 -12.54 23.00 5.37
C PRO A 99 -11.06 23.24 5.66
N GLU A 100 -10.77 24.06 6.65
CA GLU A 100 -9.41 24.31 7.14
C GLU A 100 -8.69 23.00 7.51
N GLU A 101 -9.41 22.03 8.07
CA GLU A 101 -8.87 20.70 8.43
C GLU A 101 -8.37 19.88 7.23
N LEU A 102 -8.91 20.14 6.04
CA LEU A 102 -8.61 19.39 4.83
C LEU A 102 -7.72 20.18 3.87
N THR A 103 -7.31 21.40 4.21
CA THR A 103 -6.59 22.26 3.28
C THR A 103 -5.21 21.67 2.97
N PHE A 104 -5.01 21.26 1.73
CA PHE A 104 -3.70 20.99 1.18
C PHE A 104 -3.06 22.31 0.77
N ASP A 105 -1.95 22.65 1.42
CA ASP A 105 -1.04 23.66 0.91
C ASP A 105 -0.47 23.24 -0.46
N LYS A 106 0.20 24.17 -1.15
CA LYS A 106 0.78 23.90 -2.49
C LYS A 106 1.76 22.72 -2.49
N ASP A 107 2.49 22.52 -1.41
CA ASP A 107 3.51 21.47 -1.30
C ASP A 107 2.88 20.09 -1.08
N LYS A 108 1.84 19.99 -0.27
CA LYS A 108 1.03 18.77 -0.08
C LYS A 108 0.36 18.37 -1.38
N LYS A 109 -0.19 19.31 -2.15
CA LYS A 109 -0.76 19.01 -3.48
C LYS A 109 0.29 18.45 -4.43
N LYS A 110 1.48 19.06 -4.46
CA LYS A 110 2.60 18.59 -5.29
C LYS A 110 3.07 17.19 -4.86
N HIS A 111 3.18 16.94 -3.56
CA HIS A 111 3.52 15.63 -3.02
C HIS A 111 2.47 14.57 -3.38
N PHE A 112 1.19 14.90 -3.24
CA PHE A 112 0.10 13.98 -3.54
C PHE A 112 0.09 13.59 -5.03
N ARG A 113 0.33 14.54 -5.94
CA ARG A 113 0.50 14.25 -7.38
C ARG A 113 1.71 13.35 -7.66
N ARG A 114 2.84 13.60 -6.98
CA ARG A 114 4.04 12.76 -7.12
C ARG A 114 3.77 11.33 -6.65
N LEU A 115 3.08 11.15 -5.52
CA LEU A 115 2.72 9.83 -5.02
C LEU A 115 1.77 9.07 -5.95
N GLN A 116 0.87 9.78 -6.62
CA GLN A 116 0.03 9.16 -7.64
C GLN A 116 0.87 8.63 -8.83
N VAL A 117 1.88 9.38 -9.28
CA VAL A 117 2.81 8.93 -10.33
C VAL A 117 3.63 7.74 -9.84
N ILE A 118 4.18 7.79 -8.63
CA ILE A 118 4.94 6.69 -8.02
C ILE A 118 4.07 5.43 -7.92
N ASN A 119 2.81 5.54 -7.49
CA ASN A 119 1.90 4.41 -7.45
C ASN A 119 1.70 3.76 -8.84
N GLN A 120 1.60 4.56 -9.89
CA GLN A 120 1.50 4.04 -11.26
C GLN A 120 2.76 3.28 -11.69
N LEU A 121 3.95 3.75 -11.32
CA LEU A 121 5.20 3.04 -11.55
C LEU A 121 5.25 1.71 -10.77
N LEU A 122 4.85 1.75 -9.49
CA LEU A 122 4.76 0.55 -8.65
C LEU A 122 3.76 -0.47 -9.19
N LEU A 123 2.67 -0.04 -9.82
CA LEU A 123 1.73 -0.93 -10.52
C LEU A 123 2.40 -1.64 -11.70
N GLN A 124 3.22 -0.92 -12.48
CA GLN A 124 3.96 -1.51 -13.61
C GLN A 124 4.99 -2.52 -13.10
N ASP A 125 5.78 -2.14 -12.09
CA ASP A 125 6.80 -3.00 -11.50
C ASP A 125 6.19 -4.22 -10.79
N ASN A 126 5.00 -4.07 -10.20
CA ASN A 126 4.29 -5.18 -9.57
C ASN A 126 3.92 -6.27 -10.58
N ILE A 127 3.59 -5.94 -11.84
CA ILE A 127 3.32 -6.97 -12.86
C ILE A 127 4.55 -7.85 -13.06
N PHE A 128 5.72 -7.24 -13.18
CA PHE A 128 6.98 -7.95 -13.32
C PHE A 128 7.30 -8.77 -12.07
N PHE A 129 7.13 -8.18 -10.88
CA PHE A 129 7.32 -8.85 -9.60
C PHE A 129 6.44 -10.11 -9.45
N GLN A 130 5.14 -10.03 -9.76
CA GLN A 130 4.22 -11.16 -9.69
C GLN A 130 4.59 -12.24 -10.71
N SER A 131 5.00 -11.87 -11.92
CA SER A 131 5.48 -12.84 -12.91
C SER A 131 6.71 -13.62 -12.43
N MET A 132 7.61 -12.97 -11.70
CA MET A 132 8.79 -13.62 -11.12
C MET A 132 8.43 -14.54 -9.96
N LEU A 133 7.47 -14.17 -9.13
CA LEU A 133 6.93 -15.02 -8.06
C LEU A 133 6.33 -16.31 -8.64
N ASP A 134 5.60 -16.18 -9.74
CA ASP A 134 5.00 -17.30 -10.45
C ASP A 134 6.07 -18.19 -11.11
N ALA A 135 7.03 -17.60 -11.81
CA ALA A 135 8.09 -18.32 -12.51
C ALA A 135 9.04 -19.09 -11.57
N LYS A 136 9.35 -18.53 -10.39
CA LYS A 136 10.20 -19.20 -9.40
C LYS A 136 9.47 -20.29 -8.60
N LYS A 137 8.20 -20.60 -8.92
CA LYS A 137 7.30 -21.42 -8.10
C LYS A 137 7.27 -20.99 -6.62
N ILE A 138 7.61 -19.74 -6.33
CA ILE A 138 7.30 -19.12 -5.04
C ILE A 138 5.76 -19.00 -4.93
N SER A 139 5.05 -19.03 -6.06
CA SER A 139 3.59 -19.17 -6.13
C SER A 139 3.03 -20.58 -5.88
N GLY A 140 3.88 -21.61 -5.82
CA GLY A 140 3.47 -22.99 -5.52
C GLY A 140 3.36 -23.17 -4.00
N ASN A 141 2.18 -22.92 -3.44
CA ASN A 141 1.89 -23.10 -2.01
C ASN A 141 2.67 -22.20 -1.03
N ILE A 142 2.78 -20.89 -1.28
CA ILE A 142 2.58 -19.97 -0.14
C ILE A 142 1.07 -19.97 0.16
N ARG A 143 0.55 -21.13 0.60
CA ARG A 143 -0.56 -21.11 1.54
C ARG A 143 0.05 -20.42 2.73
N ILE A 144 -0.46 -19.23 3.01
CA ILE A 144 -0.09 -18.49 4.19
C ILE A 144 -0.71 -19.25 5.37
N GLY A 145 -0.11 -20.38 5.72
CA GLY A 145 -0.44 -21.13 6.91
C GLY A 145 -0.13 -20.23 8.08
N GLU A 146 -1.07 -20.13 9.03
CA GLU A 146 -0.86 -19.49 10.32
C GLU A 146 0.58 -19.71 10.77
N LYS A 147 1.30 -18.62 11.09
CA LYS A 147 2.66 -18.71 11.65
C LYS A 147 2.58 -19.57 12.92
N LYS A 148 2.75 -20.89 12.81
CA LYS A 148 3.03 -21.72 13.97
C LYS A 148 4.40 -21.25 14.47
N ASN A 149 4.37 -20.64 15.64
CA ASN A 149 5.52 -20.07 16.34
C ASN A 149 6.60 -21.15 16.45
N TRP A 150 7.89 -20.80 16.43
CA TRP A 150 8.98 -21.79 16.45
C TRP A 150 8.83 -22.79 17.62
N LEU A 151 8.30 -22.33 18.75
CA LEU A 151 7.93 -23.16 19.91
C LEU A 151 6.75 -24.13 19.66
N GLN A 152 5.74 -23.73 18.87
CA GLN A 152 4.63 -24.62 18.47
C GLN A 152 5.08 -25.73 17.52
N ARG A 153 6.19 -25.53 16.79
CA ARG A 153 6.80 -26.57 15.94
C ARG A 153 7.61 -27.60 16.75
N LEU A 154 8.14 -27.21 17.92
CA LEU A 154 8.91 -28.10 18.79
C LEU A 154 8.05 -28.90 19.77
N PHE A 155 6.89 -28.38 20.18
CA PHE A 155 6.05 -29.02 21.22
C PHE A 155 4.70 -29.58 20.73
N GLY A 156 4.51 -29.72 19.42
CA GLY A 156 3.49 -30.58 18.81
C GLY A 156 2.11 -30.59 19.47
N LYS A 157 1.31 -29.55 19.22
CA LYS A 157 -0.13 -29.66 18.94
C LYS A 157 -0.49 -28.73 17.78
#